data_AF-A0A934NBP8-F1
#
_entry.id   AF-A0A934NBP8-F1
#
_cell.length_a   1.000
_cell.length_b   1.000
_cell.length_c   1.000
_cell.angle_alpha   90.00
_cell.angle_beta   90.00
_cell.angle_gamma   90.00
#
_symmetry.space_group_name_H-M   'P 1'
#
loop_
_entity.id
_entity.type
_entity.pdbx_description
1 polymer ?
#
loop_
_entity_poly.entity_id
_entity_poly.type
_entity_poly.pdbx_seq_one_letter_code
_entity_poly.pdbx_strand_id
1 'polypeptide(L)'
;MQRRENPDRPPFRRSGPPHGGGGFRSGGGGRFEGGGFRRSYGGPSGPAGPSIDYRGLVEFIAKSVAEKPEEVEVHAVDRGRGTLAIKVKMADDDLGRLIGKAGRNIEALRTLVRVASLRERKRVFVDLATGR
;
A
#
# COMPACT_ATOMS: atom_id res chain seq x y z
N MET A 1 -36.29 -13.28 -63.44
CA MET A 1 -37.58 -12.59 -63.23
C MET A 1 -37.58 -11.99 -61.83
N GLN A 2 -37.54 -10.65 -61.78
CA GLN A 2 -37.83 -9.71 -60.68
C GLN A 2 -37.20 -9.93 -59.30
N ARG A 3 -36.05 -9.26 -59.10
CA ARG A 3 -35.67 -8.66 -57.81
C ARG A 3 -36.72 -7.60 -57.46
N ARG A 4 -37.30 -7.67 -56.25
CA ARG A 4 -37.87 -6.49 -55.60
C ARG A 4 -36.82 -5.92 -54.67
N GLU A 5 -36.27 -4.76 -55.01
CA GLU A 5 -35.38 -3.99 -54.14
C GLU A 5 -36.23 -3.31 -53.05
N ASN A 6 -35.84 -3.47 -51.79
CA ASN A 6 -36.42 -2.74 -50.67
C ASN A 6 -35.50 -1.55 -50.36
N PRO A 7 -35.96 -0.29 -50.52
CA PRO A 7 -35.12 0.91 -50.44
C PRO A 7 -34.62 1.26 -49.03
N ASP A 8 -35.11 0.62 -47.97
CA ASP A 8 -34.80 0.98 -46.58
C ASP A 8 -33.71 0.12 -45.90
N ARG A 9 -32.81 -0.51 -46.66
CA ARG A 9 -31.72 -1.31 -46.07
C ARG A 9 -30.46 -0.46 -45.85
N PRO A 10 -30.12 -0.05 -44.61
CA PRO A 10 -28.85 0.62 -44.37
C PRO A 10 -27.67 -0.35 -44.62
N PRO A 11 -26.49 0.16 -45.03
CA PRO A 11 -25.36 -0.68 -45.43
C PRO A 11 -24.80 -1.46 -44.24
N PHE A 12 -24.47 -2.72 -44.48
CA PHE A 12 -23.75 -3.59 -43.56
C PHE A 12 -22.47 -2.91 -43.05
N ARG A 13 -22.47 -2.45 -41.80
CA ARG A 13 -21.24 -2.13 -41.06
C ARG A 13 -20.81 -3.34 -40.25
N ARG A 14 -19.50 -3.60 -40.31
CA ARG A 14 -18.79 -4.77 -39.78
C ARG A 14 -19.15 -5.08 -38.32
N SER A 15 -19.30 -6.37 -38.04
CA SER A 15 -19.42 -6.95 -36.71
C SER A 15 -18.16 -6.79 -35.87
N GLY A 16 -18.32 -6.10 -34.75
CA GLY A 16 -17.51 -6.08 -33.54
C GLY A 16 -18.20 -5.08 -32.59
N PRO A 17 -18.56 -5.42 -31.34
CA PRO A 17 -17.64 -5.96 -30.34
C PRO A 17 -18.22 -7.12 -29.48
N PRO A 18 -17.38 -7.92 -28.80
CA PRO A 18 -17.84 -8.75 -27.69
C PRO A 18 -17.83 -7.97 -26.36
N HIS A 19 -18.96 -8.08 -25.68
CA HIS A 19 -19.22 -8.08 -24.23
C HIS A 19 -18.39 -7.19 -23.29
N GLY A 20 -19.08 -6.20 -22.71
CA GLY A 20 -18.74 -5.56 -21.44
C GLY A 20 -19.99 -4.92 -20.85
N GLY A 21 -20.78 -5.70 -20.11
CA GLY A 21 -22.01 -5.22 -19.46
C GLY A 21 -21.75 -4.39 -18.20
N GLY A 22 -22.73 -3.55 -17.86
CA GLY A 22 -22.91 -2.99 -16.51
C GLY A 22 -22.56 -1.51 -16.40
N GLY A 23 -23.52 -0.64 -16.74
CA GLY A 23 -23.33 0.80 -16.72
C GLY A 23 -23.52 1.46 -15.34
N PHE A 24 -23.10 2.73 -15.26
CA PHE A 24 -23.72 3.75 -14.43
C PHE A 24 -23.67 5.08 -15.19
N ARG A 25 -24.86 5.56 -15.60
CA ARG A 25 -25.07 6.94 -16.05
C ARG A 25 -25.26 7.79 -14.80
N SER A 26 -24.48 8.87 -14.66
CA SER A 26 -25.04 10.21 -14.43
C SER A 26 -23.97 11.30 -14.58
N GLY A 27 -24.19 12.19 -15.55
CA GLY A 27 -24.06 13.64 -15.39
C GLY A 27 -22.68 14.29 -15.26
N GLY A 28 -22.34 15.10 -16.27
CA GLY A 28 -21.72 16.41 -16.06
C GLY A 28 -20.21 16.49 -16.31
N GLY A 29 -19.83 17.32 -17.28
CA GLY A 29 -18.47 17.43 -17.79
C GLY A 29 -17.47 18.09 -16.82
N GLY A 30 -16.23 17.65 -16.95
CA GLY A 30 -15.05 18.26 -16.36
C GLY A 30 -13.82 17.68 -17.05
N ARG A 31 -13.10 18.54 -17.77
CA ARG A 31 -11.89 18.19 -18.54
C ARG A 31 -10.85 17.53 -17.61
N PHE A 32 -10.40 16.34 -17.98
CA PHE A 32 -9.24 15.71 -17.38
C PHE A 32 -7.98 16.17 -18.11
N GLU A 33 -7.26 17.11 -17.53
CA GLU A 33 -5.86 17.42 -17.86
C GLU A 33 -4.99 17.24 -16.61
N GLY A 34 -3.93 16.44 -16.77
CA GLY A 34 -2.66 16.43 -16.05
C GLY A 34 -2.59 16.76 -14.54
N GLY A 35 -2.04 15.84 -13.74
CA GLY A 35 -1.45 16.18 -12.45
C GLY A 35 -1.42 15.03 -11.46
N GLY A 36 -0.21 14.58 -11.09
CA GLY A 36 0.03 13.40 -10.26
C GLY A 36 -0.66 13.40 -8.89
N PHE A 37 -0.57 12.23 -8.24
CA PHE A 37 -1.05 11.91 -6.90
C PHE A 37 -0.41 12.75 -5.76
N ARG A 38 -0.27 14.07 -5.90
CA ARG A 38 -0.05 14.99 -4.78
C ARG A 38 -1.39 15.36 -4.17
N ARG A 39 -1.97 14.49 -3.34
CA ARG A 39 -2.83 15.02 -2.28
C ARG A 39 -1.92 15.68 -1.27
N SER A 40 -1.99 17.01 -1.23
CA SER A 40 -1.46 17.83 -0.15
C SER A 40 -2.11 17.34 1.15
N TYR A 41 -1.36 16.62 1.98
CA TYR A 41 -1.84 16.15 3.27
C TYR A 41 -1.76 17.30 4.29
N GLY A 42 -2.81 18.12 4.33
CA GLY A 42 -3.11 19.02 5.45
C GLY A 42 -4.13 18.39 6.41
N GLY A 43 -3.77 18.30 7.70
CA GLY A 43 -4.66 18.06 8.86
C GLY A 43 -4.72 16.61 9.40
N PRO A 44 -4.95 16.39 10.72
CA PRO A 44 -5.44 17.35 11.72
C PRO A 44 -4.43 17.75 12.82
N SER A 45 -4.47 19.03 13.20
CA SER A 45 -3.93 19.60 14.44
C SER A 45 -5.01 19.50 15.53
N GLY A 46 -5.10 18.35 16.19
CA GLY A 46 -5.90 18.14 17.41
C GLY A 46 -5.05 17.35 18.42
N PRO A 47 -5.42 17.32 19.72
CA PRO A 47 -4.66 16.55 20.70
C PRO A 47 -4.61 15.10 20.22
N ALA A 48 -3.40 14.62 19.97
CA ALA A 48 -3.19 13.27 19.48
C ALA A 48 -3.84 12.31 20.48
N GLY A 49 -4.85 11.57 20.04
CA GLY A 49 -5.20 10.31 20.72
C GLY A 49 -3.93 9.47 20.88
N PRO A 50 -3.94 8.44 21.76
CA PRO A 50 -2.73 7.72 22.12
C PRO A 50 -1.93 7.35 20.87
N SER A 51 -0.74 7.94 20.75
CA SER A 51 0.12 7.70 19.61
C SER A 51 0.63 6.27 19.68
N ILE A 52 0.56 5.55 18.57
CA ILE A 52 1.04 4.18 18.45
C ILE A 52 2.57 4.19 18.62
N ASP A 53 3.04 3.40 19.59
CA ASP A 53 4.46 3.10 19.72
C ASP A 53 4.87 2.05 18.67
N TYR A 54 5.27 2.52 17.49
CA TYR A 54 5.72 1.65 16.40
C TYR A 54 7.01 0.89 16.75
N ARG A 55 7.88 1.47 17.57
CA ARG A 55 9.12 0.81 18.02
C ARG A 55 8.75 -0.38 18.89
N GLY A 56 7.94 -0.16 19.93
CA GLY A 56 7.49 -1.20 20.84
C GLY A 56 6.73 -2.33 20.14
N LEU A 57 5.87 -2.00 19.17
CA LEU A 57 5.17 -3.00 18.35
C LEU A 57 6.16 -3.90 17.58
N VAL A 58 7.12 -3.29 16.88
CA VAL A 58 8.10 -4.03 16.08
C VAL A 58 9.03 -4.84 16.99
N GLU A 59 9.46 -4.27 18.11
CA GLU A 59 10.29 -4.94 19.11
C GLU A 59 9.59 -6.17 19.70
N PHE A 60 8.31 -6.06 20.04
CA PHE A 60 7.51 -7.17 20.54
C PHE A 60 7.42 -8.32 19.52
N ILE A 61 7.14 -8.01 18.25
CA ILE A 61 7.05 -9.03 17.20
C ILE A 61 8.44 -9.62 16.89
N ALA A 62 9.48 -8.79 16.83
CA ALA A 62 10.83 -9.27 16.55
C ALA A 62 11.33 -10.21 17.65
N LYS A 63 11.12 -9.86 18.93
CA LYS A 63 11.48 -10.70 20.07
C LYS A 63 10.68 -11.99 20.18
N SER A 64 9.45 -12.04 19.67
CA SER A 64 8.66 -13.29 19.67
C SER A 64 9.06 -14.27 18.57
N VAL A 65 9.77 -13.80 17.54
CA VAL A 65 10.28 -14.62 16.43
C VAL A 65 11.74 -15.03 16.64
N ALA A 66 12.52 -14.19 17.32
CA ALA A 66 13.93 -14.43 17.59
C ALA A 66 14.14 -15.56 18.60
N GLU A 67 15.17 -16.37 18.38
CA GLU A 67 15.65 -17.36 19.36
C GLU A 67 16.47 -16.68 20.47
N LYS A 68 17.10 -15.55 20.15
CA LYS A 68 17.86 -14.70 21.08
C LYS A 68 17.23 -13.31 21.20
N PRO A 69 16.13 -13.16 21.96
CA PRO A 69 15.41 -11.88 22.07
C PRO A 69 16.25 -10.74 22.67
N GLU A 70 17.32 -11.05 23.40
CA GLU A 70 18.29 -10.10 23.96
C GLU A 70 19.19 -9.44 22.91
N GLU A 71 19.43 -10.11 21.77
CA GLU A 71 20.24 -9.55 20.66
C GLU A 71 19.39 -8.68 19.71
N VAL A 72 18.09 -8.52 19.99
CA VAL A 72 17.17 -7.73 19.16
C VAL A 72 17.23 -6.25 19.55
N GLU A 73 17.79 -5.44 18.64
CA GLU A 73 17.89 -3.99 18.76
C GLU A 73 16.91 -3.32 17.77
N VAL A 74 16.01 -2.49 18.29
CA VAL A 74 15.06 -1.70 17.47
C VAL A 74 15.25 -0.21 17.72
N HIS A 75 15.51 0.51 16.64
CA HIS A 75 15.71 1.96 16.64
C HIS A 75 14.65 2.67 15.79
N ALA A 76 14.09 3.75 16.31
CA ALA A 76 13.23 4.65 15.56
C ALA A 76 14.04 5.87 15.10
N VAL A 77 14.02 6.14 13.80
CA VAL A 77 14.71 7.27 13.18
C VAL A 77 13.67 8.15 12.49
N ASP A 78 13.42 9.33 13.05
CA ASP A 78 12.58 10.34 12.40
C ASP A 78 13.32 10.88 11.17
N ARG A 79 12.67 10.81 10.01
CA ARG A 79 13.19 11.29 8.71
C ARG A 79 12.57 12.64 8.32
N GLY A 80 11.79 13.25 9.19
CA GLY A 80 11.05 14.48 8.95
C GLY A 80 9.82 14.27 8.08
N ARG A 81 9.03 15.33 7.89
CA ARG A 81 7.83 15.34 7.02
C ARG A 81 6.82 14.23 7.38
N GLY A 82 6.70 13.91 8.67
CA GLY A 82 5.82 12.83 9.16
C GLY A 82 6.28 11.43 8.77
N THR A 83 7.57 11.24 8.49
CA THR A 83 8.14 9.96 8.06
C THR A 83 9.02 9.37 9.17
N LEU A 84 8.77 8.12 9.55
CA LEU A 84 9.49 7.40 10.59
C LEU A 84 10.06 6.09 10.03
N ALA A 85 11.36 5.88 10.21
CA ALA A 85 12.03 4.63 9.85
C ALA A 85 12.27 3.81 11.11
N ILE A 86 11.74 2.58 11.15
CA ILE A 86 12.04 1.61 12.20
C ILE A 86 13.14 0.70 11.68
N LYS A 87 14.31 0.77 12.31
CA LYS A 87 15.46 -0.09 12.00
C LYS A 87 15.50 -1.24 12.99
N VAL A 88 15.58 -2.46 12.48
CA VAL A 88 15.71 -3.67 13.28
C VAL A 88 17.06 -4.29 13.00
N LYS A 89 17.80 -4.60 14.06
CA LYS A 89 19.07 -5.32 14.04
C LYS A 89 18.95 -6.52 14.98
N MET A 90 19.47 -7.66 14.53
CA MET A 90 19.43 -8.94 15.24
C MET A 90 20.50 -9.86 14.63
N ALA A 91 20.75 -11.00 15.27
CA ALA A 91 21.60 -12.05 14.71
C ALA A 91 21.11 -12.52 13.33
N ASP A 92 22.03 -12.96 12.47
CA ASP A 92 21.72 -13.40 11.10
C ASP A 92 20.72 -14.58 11.06
N ASP A 93 20.83 -15.51 12.02
CA ASP A 93 19.91 -16.64 12.15
C ASP A 93 18.47 -16.18 12.44
N ASP A 94 18.31 -15.19 13.32
CA ASP A 94 17.02 -14.61 13.67
C ASP A 94 16.47 -13.71 12.56
N LEU A 95 17.35 -13.05 11.82
CA LEU A 95 16.98 -12.27 10.64
C LEU A 95 16.32 -13.17 9.59
N GLY A 96 16.88 -14.36 9.34
CA GLY A 96 16.29 -15.35 8.43
C GLY A 96 14.87 -15.76 8.84
N ARG A 97 14.63 -15.95 10.15
CA ARG A 97 13.31 -16.28 10.72
C ARG A 97 12.33 -15.12 10.60
N LEU A 98 12.77 -13.90 10.88
CA LEU A 98 11.96 -12.69 10.77
C LEU A 98 11.57 -12.37 9.33
N ILE A 99 12.46 -12.60 8.37
CA ILE A 99 12.12 -12.51 6.95
C ILE A 99 11.12 -13.61 6.58
N GLY A 100 11.38 -14.84 7.03
CA GLY A 100 10.56 -16.01 6.78
C GLY A 100 10.61 -16.46 5.31
N LYS A 101 10.01 -17.62 5.02
CA LYS A 101 10.03 -18.21 3.68
C LYS A 101 9.38 -17.28 2.66
N ALA A 102 10.15 -16.89 1.63
CA ALA A 102 9.75 -15.94 0.59
C ALA A 102 9.38 -14.54 1.11
N GLY A 103 9.89 -14.15 2.28
CA GLY A 103 9.65 -12.81 2.84
C GLY A 103 8.26 -12.61 3.45
N ARG A 104 7.49 -13.68 3.67
CA ARG A 104 6.11 -13.58 4.17
C ARG A 104 5.99 -12.91 5.53
N ASN A 105 6.90 -13.19 6.45
CA ASN A 105 6.85 -12.64 7.81
C ASN A 105 7.17 -11.15 7.82
N ILE A 106 8.24 -10.74 7.13
CA ILE A 106 8.63 -9.32 7.04
C ILE A 106 7.58 -8.49 6.31
N GLU A 107 6.92 -9.04 5.28
CA GLU A 107 5.85 -8.34 4.57
C GLU A 107 4.61 -8.15 5.43
N ALA A 108 4.24 -9.16 6.23
CA ALA A 108 3.17 -9.05 7.20
C ALA A 108 3.47 -7.95 8.24
N LEU A 109 4.69 -7.95 8.81
CA LEU A 109 5.12 -6.93 9.75
C LEU A 109 5.05 -5.51 9.16
N ARG A 110 5.57 -5.32 7.94
CA ARG A 110 5.51 -4.04 7.22
C ARG A 110 4.08 -3.59 6.98
N THR A 111 3.19 -4.52 6.65
CA THR A 111 1.77 -4.25 6.45
C THR A 111 1.11 -3.77 7.74
N LEU A 112 1.35 -4.45 8.86
CA LEU A 112 0.82 -4.06 10.17
C LEU A 112 1.24 -2.64 10.56
N VAL A 113 2.53 -2.34 10.44
CA VAL A 113 3.09 -1.01 10.75
C VAL A 113 2.49 0.06 9.83
N ARG A 114 2.37 -0.23 8.53
CA ARG A 114 1.74 0.68 7.57
C ARG A 114 0.28 0.95 7.95
N VAL A 115 -0.52 -0.08 8.22
CA VAL A 115 -1.94 0.06 8.59
C VAL A 115 -2.09 0.84 9.89
N ALA A 116 -1.27 0.57 10.89
CA ALA A 116 -1.23 1.32 12.13
C ALA A 116 -0.97 2.82 11.88
N SER A 117 -0.02 3.14 10.99
CA SER A 117 0.36 4.52 10.68
C SER A 117 -0.69 5.36 9.98
N LEU A 118 -1.69 4.73 9.35
CA LEU A 118 -2.77 5.44 8.65
C LEU A 118 -3.59 6.33 9.59
N ARG A 119 -3.74 5.93 10.86
CA ARG A 119 -4.50 6.70 11.87
C ARG A 119 -3.84 8.04 12.19
N GLU A 120 -2.51 8.07 12.23
CA GLU A 120 -1.72 9.26 12.54
C GLU A 120 -1.28 10.05 11.31
N ARG A 121 -1.64 9.59 10.11
CA ARG A 121 -1.20 10.18 8.84
C ARG A 121 0.34 10.27 8.74
N LYS A 122 1.05 9.35 9.39
CA LYS A 122 2.50 9.20 9.32
C LYS A 122 2.85 8.17 8.25
N ARG A 123 4.05 8.30 7.68
CA ARG A 123 4.65 7.28 6.81
C ARG A 123 5.65 6.50 7.65
N VAL A 124 5.31 5.28 8.02
CA VAL A 124 6.20 4.41 8.79
C VAL A 124 6.66 3.25 7.92
N PHE A 125 7.96 2.95 7.94
CA PHE A 125 8.55 1.80 7.25
C PHE A 125 9.53 1.05 8.15
N VAL A 126 9.71 -0.23 7.87
CA VAL A 126 10.60 -1.14 8.61
C VAL A 126 11.76 -1.55 7.71
N ASP A 127 12.96 -1.19 8.15
CA ASP A 127 14.23 -1.55 7.55
C ASP A 127 14.95 -2.57 8.41
N LEU A 128 15.47 -3.60 7.76
CA LEU A 128 16.33 -4.58 8.39
C LEU A 128 17.78 -4.15 8.19
N ALA A 129 18.52 -3.97 9.26
CA ALA A 129 19.94 -3.61 9.22
C ALA A 129 20.77 -4.87 8.97
N THR A 130 20.90 -5.27 7.70
CA THR A 130 21.86 -6.29 7.29
C THR A 130 23.25 -5.65 7.19
N GLY A 131 24.21 -6.18 7.95
CA GLY A 131 25.61 -5.77 7.84
C GLY A 131 26.20 -6.16 6.48
N ARG A 132 26.82 -5.19 5.81
CA ARG A 132 27.89 -5.39 4.83
C ARG A 132 29.06 -4.52 5.23
#